data_AF-A0A836PYK3-F1
#
_entry.id   AF-A0A836PYK3-F1
#
_cell.length_a   1.000
_cell.length_b   1.000
_cell.length_c   1.000
_cell.angle_alpha   90.00
_cell.angle_beta   90.00
_cell.angle_gamma   90.00
#
_symmetry.space_group_name_H-M   'P 1'
#
loop_
_entity.id
_entity.type
_entity.pdbx_description
1 polymer ?
#
loop_
_entity_poly.entity_id
_entity_poly.type
_entity_poly.pdbx_seq_one_letter_code
_entity_poly.pdbx_strand_id
1 'polypeptide(L)'
;MTYFLPLETFAAKPGWILRQNSQTYGFVKTIVSPDGIRLDMGDMKVGIRPPDWRVTFWNQRTKFMFDESIEEFKARVPKKNIQKGWKTKVETVKPLEETYSGIKAKHYRWVEYDPNNPKNFFTLYDYACADNIGLPKRLMEVASICCYVPAGKGLPLRVTGSRQVVYLYTTLASKTMVDPEIFKAPKGYTRVKSEMEVLMKEPGLAKEQEVSDLFKAIPGK
;
A
#
# COMPACT_ATOMS: atom_id res chain seq x y z
N MET A 1 4.36 -21.79 45.82
CA MET A 1 4.84 -22.15 44.47
C MET A 1 4.32 -21.09 43.51
N THR A 2 5.15 -20.12 43.18
CA THR A 2 4.77 -18.98 42.34
C THR A 2 5.27 -19.29 40.93
N TYR A 3 4.36 -19.57 40.00
CA TYR A 3 4.71 -19.80 38.60
C TYR A 3 5.09 -18.45 37.98
N PHE A 4 6.39 -18.22 37.76
CA PHE A 4 6.85 -17.19 36.85
C PHE A 4 6.57 -17.68 35.44
N LEU A 5 5.49 -17.18 34.83
CA LEU A 5 5.34 -17.26 33.38
C LEU A 5 6.50 -16.49 32.75
N PRO A 6 7.25 -17.05 31.79
CA PRO A 6 8.24 -16.29 31.07
C PRO A 6 7.52 -15.13 30.38
N LEU A 7 7.95 -13.91 30.69
CA LEU A 7 7.59 -12.74 29.89
C LEU A 7 8.07 -13.04 28.48
N GLU A 8 7.14 -13.27 27.55
CA GLU A 8 7.46 -13.28 26.13
C GLU A 8 8.02 -11.88 25.80
N THR A 9 9.34 -11.78 25.81
CA THR A 9 10.04 -10.63 25.26
C THR A 9 9.74 -10.65 23.77
N PHE A 10 8.77 -9.85 23.33
CA PHE A 10 8.51 -9.63 21.91
C PHE A 10 9.79 -9.10 21.27
N ALA A 11 10.51 -9.98 20.58
CA ALA A 11 11.77 -9.64 19.97
C ALA A 11 11.52 -8.78 18.73
N ALA A 12 11.99 -7.54 18.76
CA ALA A 12 11.99 -6.68 17.58
C ALA A 12 12.61 -7.44 16.40
N LYS A 13 12.03 -7.31 15.20
CA LYS A 13 12.51 -7.99 13.99
C LYS A 13 13.13 -7.00 13.00
N PRO A 14 14.10 -7.44 12.18
CA PRO A 14 14.62 -6.60 11.11
C PRO A 14 13.51 -6.12 10.18
N GLY A 15 13.54 -4.85 9.82
CA GLY A 15 12.55 -4.23 8.96
C GLY A 15 13.08 -2.95 8.32
N TRP A 16 12.17 -2.21 7.70
CA TRP A 16 12.45 -0.99 6.98
C TRP A 16 11.51 0.13 7.40
N ILE A 17 12.06 1.33 7.49
CA ILE A 17 11.30 2.58 7.52
C ILE A 17 11.53 3.27 6.18
N LEU A 18 10.46 3.51 5.45
CA LEU A 18 10.46 4.24 4.19
C LEU A 18 9.71 5.55 4.36
N ARG A 19 10.23 6.61 3.75
CA ARG A 19 9.48 7.85 3.53
C ARG A 19 9.07 7.88 2.07
N GLN A 20 7.78 8.00 1.81
CA GLN A 20 7.22 7.95 0.46
C GLN A 20 6.34 9.17 0.23
N ASN A 21 6.45 9.76 -0.96
CA ASN A 21 5.52 10.78 -1.42
C ASN A 21 4.41 10.06 -2.19
N SER A 22 3.17 10.18 -1.72
CA SER A 22 1.97 9.69 -2.36
C SER A 22 1.18 10.86 -2.93
N GLN A 23 0.68 10.74 -4.16
CA GLN A 23 -0.23 11.74 -4.70
C GLN A 23 -1.55 11.82 -3.91
N THR A 24 -2.05 10.67 -3.43
CA THR A 24 -3.32 10.57 -2.71
C THR A 24 -3.20 11.01 -1.25
N TYR A 25 -2.10 10.63 -0.58
CA TYR A 25 -1.97 10.79 0.87
C TYR A 25 -0.87 11.76 1.30
N GLY A 26 -0.20 12.44 0.36
CA GLY A 26 0.92 13.33 0.66
C GLY A 26 2.14 12.55 1.19
N PHE A 27 2.69 12.97 2.32
CA PHE A 27 3.81 12.27 2.94
C PHE A 27 3.35 11.02 3.70
N VAL A 28 3.87 9.86 3.31
CA VAL A 28 3.60 8.57 3.94
C VAL A 28 4.89 8.04 4.58
N LYS A 29 4.85 7.73 5.87
CA LYS A 29 5.90 6.94 6.53
C LYS A 29 5.46 5.48 6.56
N THR A 30 6.13 4.64 5.79
CA THR A 30 5.86 3.20 5.73
C THR A 30 6.84 2.48 6.63
N ILE A 31 6.34 1.72 7.59
CA ILE A 31 7.13 0.85 8.46
C ILE A 31 6.76 -0.58 8.11
N VAL A 32 7.75 -1.42 7.85
CA VAL A 32 7.51 -2.79 7.40
C VAL A 32 8.50 -3.77 8.00
N SER A 33 8.01 -4.91 8.44
CA SER A 33 8.81 -6.03 8.96
C SER A 33 8.07 -7.35 8.68
N PRO A 34 8.64 -8.52 8.97
CA PRO A 34 7.90 -9.78 8.87
C PRO A 34 6.57 -9.82 9.64
N ASP A 35 6.39 -8.96 10.66
CA ASP A 35 5.18 -8.89 11.48
C ASP A 35 4.08 -7.97 10.90
N GLY A 36 4.34 -7.25 9.82
CA GLY A 36 3.32 -6.43 9.17
C GLY A 36 3.82 -5.20 8.43
N ILE A 37 2.85 -4.44 7.92
CA ILE A 37 3.02 -3.13 7.29
C ILE A 37 2.21 -2.12 8.10
N ARG A 38 2.80 -0.95 8.35
CA ARG A 38 2.10 0.21 8.88
C ARG A 38 2.40 1.43 8.03
N LEU A 39 1.36 2.15 7.62
CA LEU A 39 1.43 3.40 6.88
C LEU A 39 0.98 4.53 7.79
N ASP A 40 1.83 5.52 7.96
CA ASP A 40 1.56 6.72 8.76
C ASP A 40 1.35 7.92 7.82
N MET A 41 0.12 8.46 7.79
CA MET A 41 -0.34 9.51 6.88
C MET A 41 -1.00 10.65 7.69
N GLY A 42 -0.17 11.45 8.37
CA GLY A 42 -0.66 12.43 9.34
C GLY A 42 -1.36 11.75 10.52
N ASP A 43 -2.59 12.20 10.83
CA ASP A 43 -3.45 11.61 11.88
C ASP A 43 -3.99 10.22 11.50
N MET A 44 -4.04 9.90 10.19
CA MET A 44 -4.49 8.60 9.71
C MET A 44 -3.35 7.59 9.71
N LYS A 45 -3.69 6.37 10.09
CA LYS A 45 -2.79 5.22 10.11
C LYS A 45 -3.48 4.05 9.44
N VAL A 46 -2.70 3.23 8.75
CA VAL A 46 -3.15 1.96 8.19
C VAL A 46 -2.21 0.87 8.65
N GLY A 47 -2.76 -0.25 9.09
CA GLY A 47 -2.03 -1.40 9.58
C GLY A 47 -2.50 -2.66 8.88
N ILE A 48 -1.56 -3.50 8.46
CA ILE A 48 -1.83 -4.78 7.83
C ILE A 48 -0.87 -5.81 8.40
N ARG A 49 -1.40 -6.89 8.95
CA ARG A 49 -0.58 -7.87 9.68
C ARG A 49 -1.06 -9.31 9.45
N PRO A 50 -0.18 -10.31 9.54
CA PRO A 50 -0.57 -11.71 9.61
C PRO A 50 -1.32 -12.04 10.92
N PRO A 51 -2.03 -13.18 10.98
CA PRO A 51 -2.23 -14.15 9.90
C PRO A 51 -3.41 -13.81 8.96
N ASP A 52 -4.30 -12.91 9.39
CA ASP A 52 -5.56 -12.59 8.74
C ASP A 52 -5.43 -11.53 7.63
N TRP A 53 -4.31 -10.80 7.60
CA TRP A 53 -4.00 -9.77 6.59
C TRP A 53 -5.09 -8.70 6.47
N ARG A 54 -5.84 -8.44 7.55
CA ARG A 54 -6.86 -7.40 7.56
C ARG A 54 -6.22 -6.03 7.43
N VAL A 55 -6.84 -5.19 6.61
CA VAL A 55 -6.44 -3.79 6.43
C VAL A 55 -7.21 -2.97 7.44
N THR A 56 -6.53 -2.48 8.47
CA THR A 56 -7.12 -1.65 9.54
C THR A 56 -6.76 -0.20 9.31
N PHE A 57 -7.76 0.66 9.13
CA PHE A 57 -7.65 2.10 9.09
C PHE A 57 -8.01 2.67 10.46
N TRP A 58 -7.25 3.63 10.96
CA TRP A 58 -7.65 4.38 12.14
C TRP A 58 -7.13 5.81 12.12
N ASN A 59 -7.86 6.68 12.81
CA ASN A 59 -7.54 8.09 12.92
C ASN A 59 -7.22 8.44 14.37
N GLN A 60 -6.00 8.89 14.63
CA GLN A 60 -5.53 9.18 15.98
C GLN A 60 -6.27 10.34 16.64
N ARG A 61 -6.83 11.26 15.85
CA ARG A 61 -7.57 12.43 16.31
C ARG A 61 -9.03 12.11 16.64
N THR A 62 -9.76 11.47 15.71
CA THR A 62 -11.19 11.18 15.89
C THR A 62 -11.46 9.90 16.67
N LYS A 63 -10.44 9.05 16.84
CA LYS A 63 -10.55 7.71 17.46
C LYS A 63 -11.53 6.78 16.73
N PHE A 64 -11.72 6.99 15.44
CA PHE A 64 -12.48 6.08 14.58
C PHE A 64 -11.58 5.03 13.94
N MET A 65 -12.11 3.82 13.79
CA MET A 65 -11.44 2.71 13.13
C MET A 65 -12.38 1.96 12.18
N PHE A 66 -11.83 1.46 11.09
CA PHE A 66 -12.50 0.59 10.13
C PHE A 66 -11.53 -0.52 9.75
N ASP A 67 -12.00 -1.74 9.60
CA ASP A 67 -11.17 -2.83 9.11
C ASP A 67 -11.94 -3.75 8.18
N GLU A 68 -11.24 -4.22 7.15
CA GLU A 68 -11.74 -5.13 6.12
C GLU A 68 -10.67 -6.19 5.82
N SER A 69 -11.08 -7.29 5.18
CA SER A 69 -10.15 -8.29 4.65
C SER A 69 -9.35 -7.73 3.46
N ILE A 70 -8.20 -8.32 3.17
CA ILE A 70 -7.40 -7.92 1.99
C ILE A 70 -8.16 -8.23 0.68
N GLU A 71 -9.02 -9.24 0.67
CA GLU A 71 -9.88 -9.59 -0.46
C GLU A 71 -10.96 -8.53 -0.72
N GLU A 72 -11.63 -8.04 0.33
CA GLU A 72 -12.59 -6.92 0.24
C GLU A 72 -11.88 -5.64 -0.22
N PHE A 73 -10.72 -5.33 0.38
CA PHE A 73 -9.90 -4.19 -0.02
C PHE A 73 -9.50 -4.28 -1.50
N LYS A 74 -9.08 -5.47 -1.96
CA LYS A 74 -8.72 -5.71 -3.36
C LYS A 74 -9.93 -5.56 -4.30
N ALA A 75 -11.12 -5.95 -3.86
CA ALA A 75 -12.34 -5.88 -4.69
C ALA A 75 -12.80 -4.44 -4.96
N ARG A 76 -12.54 -3.52 -4.02
CA ARG A 76 -12.86 -2.08 -4.17
C ARG A 76 -11.77 -1.24 -4.84
N VAL A 77 -10.59 -1.82 -5.12
CA VAL A 77 -9.57 -1.16 -5.94
C VAL A 77 -10.22 -0.72 -7.26
N PRO A 78 -10.15 0.57 -7.64
CA PRO A 78 -10.77 1.05 -8.87
C PRO A 78 -10.31 0.20 -10.06
N LYS A 79 -11.26 -0.54 -10.66
CA LYS A 79 -10.97 -1.34 -11.85
C LYS A 79 -10.48 -0.39 -12.92
N LYS A 80 -9.33 -0.73 -13.52
CA LYS A 80 -8.87 -0.01 -14.71
C LYS A 80 -9.91 -0.22 -15.80
N ASN A 81 -10.27 0.86 -16.49
CA ASN A 81 -11.14 0.83 -17.66
C ASN A 81 -10.37 0.18 -18.81
N ILE A 82 -10.25 -1.14 -18.73
CA ILE A 82 -9.62 -1.94 -19.77
C ILE A 82 -10.57 -1.96 -20.97
N GLN A 83 -10.04 -1.70 -22.16
CA GLN A 83 -10.85 -1.71 -23.37
C GLN A 83 -11.51 -3.09 -23.57
N LYS A 84 -12.76 -3.11 -24.07
CA LYS A 84 -13.50 -4.36 -24.26
C LYS A 84 -12.73 -5.31 -25.18
N GLY A 85 -12.46 -6.52 -24.71
CA GLY A 85 -11.71 -7.55 -25.44
C GLY A 85 -10.18 -7.46 -25.29
N TRP A 86 -9.66 -6.40 -24.67
CA TRP A 86 -8.24 -6.25 -24.40
C TRP A 86 -7.81 -7.05 -23.18
N LYS A 87 -6.52 -7.43 -23.15
CA LYS A 87 -5.90 -8.16 -22.04
C LYS A 87 -4.85 -7.28 -21.35
N THR A 88 -4.41 -7.69 -20.17
CA THR A 88 -3.29 -7.02 -19.49
C THR A 88 -2.10 -7.96 -19.33
N LYS A 89 -0.89 -7.39 -19.31
CA LYS A 89 0.35 -8.10 -19.01
C LYS A 89 1.34 -7.20 -18.27
N VAL A 90 2.25 -7.81 -17.53
CA VAL A 90 3.39 -7.13 -16.92
C VAL A 90 4.65 -7.51 -17.68
N GLU A 91 5.43 -6.52 -18.08
CA GLU A 91 6.73 -6.70 -18.73
C GLU A 91 7.83 -5.99 -17.97
N THR A 92 9.06 -6.48 -18.07
CA THR A 92 10.26 -5.78 -17.55
C THR A 92 10.70 -4.71 -18.53
N VAL A 93 11.06 -3.53 -18.03
CA VAL A 93 11.50 -2.40 -18.86
C VAL A 93 12.93 -1.98 -18.55
N LYS A 94 13.58 -1.26 -19.47
CA LYS A 94 14.91 -0.69 -19.27
C LYS A 94 14.81 0.68 -18.55
N PRO A 95 15.78 1.05 -17.69
CA PRO A 95 16.83 0.17 -17.15
C PRO A 95 16.20 -0.95 -16.32
N LEU A 96 16.78 -2.16 -16.40
CA LEU A 96 16.23 -3.34 -15.72
C LEU A 96 16.20 -3.16 -14.20
N GLU A 97 17.18 -2.43 -13.67
CA GLU A 97 17.32 -2.12 -12.26
C GLU A 97 17.68 -0.64 -12.07
N GLU A 98 17.19 -0.05 -10.98
CA GLU A 98 17.53 1.28 -10.49
C GLU A 98 17.62 1.24 -8.95
N THR A 99 18.29 2.21 -8.35
CA THR A 99 18.41 2.33 -6.89
C THR A 99 17.52 3.45 -6.35
N TYR A 100 16.65 3.12 -5.41
CA TYR A 100 15.75 4.04 -4.72
C TYR A 100 16.15 4.15 -3.26
N SER A 101 16.74 5.28 -2.86
CA SER A 101 17.21 5.50 -1.48
C SER A 101 18.10 4.37 -0.94
N GLY A 102 19.01 3.86 -1.79
CA GLY A 102 19.92 2.75 -1.44
C GLY A 102 19.33 1.34 -1.59
N ILE A 103 18.06 1.20 -2.00
CA ILE A 103 17.44 -0.10 -2.28
C ILE A 103 17.42 -0.35 -3.79
N LYS A 104 17.97 -1.49 -4.23
CA LYS A 104 17.87 -1.93 -5.62
C LYS A 104 16.44 -2.36 -5.94
N ALA A 105 15.90 -1.91 -7.07
CA ALA A 105 14.57 -2.25 -7.53
C ALA A 105 14.59 -2.60 -9.01
N LYS A 106 13.74 -3.55 -9.41
CA LYS A 106 13.50 -3.91 -10.81
C LYS A 106 12.35 -3.10 -11.38
N HIS A 107 12.44 -2.74 -12.65
CA HIS A 107 11.42 -1.96 -13.33
C HIS A 107 10.44 -2.82 -14.11
N TYR A 108 9.17 -2.49 -13.94
CA TYR A 108 8.06 -3.16 -14.59
C TYR A 108 7.13 -2.15 -15.23
N ARG A 109 6.52 -2.58 -16.34
CA ARG A 109 5.44 -1.89 -17.01
C ARG A 109 4.22 -2.78 -17.04
N TRP A 110 3.11 -2.24 -16.56
CA TRP A 110 1.80 -2.87 -16.70
C TRP A 110 1.08 -2.23 -17.88
N VAL A 111 0.79 -3.04 -18.90
CA VAL A 111 0.09 -2.60 -20.11
C VAL A 111 -1.24 -3.31 -20.25
N GLU A 112 -2.18 -2.65 -20.91
CA GLU A 112 -3.28 -3.29 -21.62
C GLU A 112 -2.95 -3.38 -23.11
N TYR A 113 -3.35 -4.44 -23.79
CA TYR A 113 -3.07 -4.66 -25.20
C TYR A 113 -4.21 -5.39 -25.93
N ASP A 114 -4.34 -5.13 -27.23
CA ASP A 114 -5.23 -5.89 -28.11
C ASP A 114 -4.60 -7.26 -28.42
N PRO A 115 -5.23 -8.39 -28.05
CA PRO A 115 -4.70 -9.72 -28.36
C PRO A 115 -4.58 -10.00 -29.87
N ASN A 116 -5.36 -9.32 -30.72
CA ASN A 116 -5.31 -9.48 -32.17
C ASN A 116 -4.23 -8.59 -32.82
N ASN A 117 -3.82 -7.52 -32.14
CA ASN A 117 -2.72 -6.65 -32.56
C ASN A 117 -1.87 -6.23 -31.34
N PRO A 118 -0.91 -7.08 -30.89
CA PRO A 118 -0.14 -6.81 -29.68
C PRO A 118 0.75 -5.56 -29.73
N LYS A 119 0.94 -4.95 -30.91
CA LYS A 119 1.62 -3.64 -31.06
C LYS A 119 0.74 -2.48 -30.62
N ASN A 120 -0.57 -2.68 -30.57
CA ASN A 120 -1.53 -1.73 -30.03
C ASN A 120 -1.68 -1.97 -28.52
N PHE A 121 -1.01 -1.15 -27.72
CA PHE A 121 -1.02 -1.26 -26.27
C PHE A 121 -1.04 0.12 -25.59
N PHE A 122 -1.59 0.18 -24.38
CA PHE A 122 -1.54 1.36 -23.52
C PHE A 122 -0.84 1.03 -22.21
N THR A 123 0.03 1.94 -21.76
CA THR A 123 0.68 1.81 -20.45
C THR A 123 -0.30 2.25 -19.37
N LEU A 124 -0.65 1.34 -18.47
CA LEU A 124 -1.44 1.62 -17.28
C LEU A 124 -0.54 2.24 -16.20
N TYR A 125 0.60 1.58 -15.93
CA TYR A 125 1.58 2.01 -14.94
C TYR A 125 2.99 1.57 -15.30
N ASP A 126 3.96 2.43 -15.01
CA ASP A 126 5.36 2.07 -14.80
C ASP A 126 5.62 2.04 -13.30
N TYR A 127 6.26 0.98 -12.80
CA TYR A 127 6.52 0.82 -11.37
C TYR A 127 7.83 0.07 -11.09
N ALA A 128 8.44 0.38 -9.95
CA ALA A 128 9.67 -0.24 -9.50
C ALA A 128 9.45 -0.98 -8.17
N CYS A 129 9.89 -2.24 -8.10
CA CYS A 129 9.74 -3.07 -6.92
C CYS A 129 11.07 -3.64 -6.45
N ALA A 130 11.26 -3.72 -5.13
CA ALA A 130 12.40 -4.40 -4.51
C ALA A 130 11.98 -5.78 -3.99
N ASP A 131 12.67 -6.83 -4.43
CA ASP A 131 12.41 -8.23 -4.05
C ASP A 131 13.50 -8.82 -3.11
N ASN A 132 14.59 -8.09 -2.90
CA ASN A 132 15.80 -8.53 -2.19
C ASN A 132 16.00 -7.80 -0.84
N ILE A 133 14.91 -7.53 -0.13
CA ILE A 133 14.91 -6.72 1.11
C ILE A 133 14.62 -7.52 2.39
N GLY A 134 14.59 -8.84 2.30
CA GLY A 134 14.42 -9.74 3.46
C GLY A 134 13.02 -9.78 4.05
N LEU A 135 11.99 -9.35 3.29
CA LEU A 135 10.60 -9.38 3.72
C LEU A 135 9.87 -10.62 3.17
N PRO A 136 8.85 -11.15 3.88
CA PRO A 136 8.04 -12.27 3.37
C PRO A 136 7.36 -11.94 2.05
N LYS A 137 7.29 -12.91 1.13
CA LYS A 137 6.66 -12.74 -0.20
C LYS A 137 5.22 -12.25 -0.11
N ARG A 138 4.42 -12.86 0.78
CA ARG A 138 3.01 -12.47 0.97
C ARG A 138 2.86 -11.01 1.41
N LEU A 139 3.76 -10.53 2.25
CA LEU A 139 3.76 -9.13 2.67
C LEU A 139 4.02 -8.19 1.49
N MET A 140 4.96 -8.54 0.62
CA MET A 140 5.23 -7.76 -0.60
C MET A 140 4.05 -7.78 -1.58
N GLU A 141 3.33 -8.91 -1.67
CA GLU A 141 2.07 -8.99 -2.42
C GLU A 141 1.00 -8.05 -1.87
N VAL A 142 0.81 -8.03 -0.54
CA VAL A 142 -0.13 -7.12 0.14
C VAL A 142 0.25 -5.66 -0.13
N ALA A 143 1.53 -5.30 0.02
CA ALA A 143 1.99 -3.95 -0.29
C ALA A 143 1.69 -3.55 -1.75
N SER A 144 1.83 -4.48 -2.69
CA SER A 144 1.49 -4.25 -4.11
C SER A 144 0.00 -3.93 -4.30
N ILE A 145 -0.88 -4.64 -3.59
CA ILE A 145 -2.33 -4.40 -3.61
C ILE A 145 -2.64 -2.98 -3.09
N CYS A 146 -2.01 -2.56 -1.99
CA CYS A 146 -2.17 -1.21 -1.43
C CYS A 146 -1.66 -0.09 -2.35
N CYS A 147 -0.72 -0.40 -3.25
CA CYS A 147 -0.24 0.54 -4.25
C CYS A 147 -0.96 0.42 -5.61
N TYR A 148 -2.03 -0.38 -5.69
CA TYR A 148 -2.84 -0.58 -6.90
C TYR A 148 -2.03 -1.10 -8.11
N VAL A 149 -0.97 -1.88 -7.86
CA VAL A 149 -0.13 -2.50 -8.89
C VAL A 149 -0.21 -4.03 -8.82
N PRO A 150 0.12 -4.75 -9.91
CA PRO A 150 0.11 -6.21 -9.92
C PRO A 150 1.05 -6.79 -8.84
N ALA A 151 0.53 -7.75 -8.07
CA ALA A 151 1.28 -8.41 -7.00
C ALA A 151 2.38 -9.34 -7.52
N GLY A 152 3.30 -9.71 -6.62
CA GLY A 152 4.33 -10.73 -6.87
C GLY A 152 5.63 -10.20 -7.48
N LYS A 153 5.81 -8.87 -7.55
CA LYS A 153 7.04 -8.23 -8.06
C LYS A 153 7.99 -7.69 -6.99
N GLY A 154 7.57 -7.69 -5.73
CA GLY A 154 8.33 -7.15 -4.60
C GLY A 154 7.61 -5.97 -3.94
N LEU A 155 8.30 -5.27 -3.06
CA LEU A 155 7.79 -4.08 -2.39
C LEU A 155 7.83 -2.88 -3.35
N PRO A 156 6.70 -2.23 -3.68
CA PRO A 156 6.69 -1.05 -4.55
C PRO A 156 7.43 0.14 -3.93
N LEU A 157 8.40 0.68 -4.66
CA LEU A 157 9.17 1.88 -4.27
C LEU A 157 8.84 3.10 -5.15
N ARG A 158 8.33 2.86 -6.35
CA ARG A 158 7.84 3.91 -7.25
C ARG A 158 6.67 3.39 -8.06
N VAL A 159 5.66 4.23 -8.23
CA VAL A 159 4.53 3.99 -9.15
C VAL A 159 4.27 5.28 -9.93
N THR A 160 4.23 5.18 -11.24
CA THR A 160 4.01 6.28 -12.17
C THR A 160 2.94 5.86 -13.18
N GLY A 161 1.86 6.62 -13.31
CA GLY A 161 0.80 6.29 -14.27
C GLY A 161 1.02 6.88 -15.65
N SER A 162 -0.04 6.82 -16.45
CA SER A 162 -0.06 7.47 -17.76
C SER A 162 0.22 8.98 -17.62
N ARG A 163 0.93 9.54 -18.60
CA ARG A 163 1.39 10.96 -18.60
C ARG A 163 2.37 11.33 -17.49
N GLN A 164 3.14 10.36 -16.97
CA GLN A 164 4.21 10.58 -16.00
C GLN A 164 3.76 11.12 -14.62
N VAL A 165 2.49 10.98 -14.28
CA VAL A 165 2.00 11.32 -12.93
C VAL A 165 2.55 10.31 -11.93
N VAL A 166 3.31 10.80 -10.95
CA VAL A 166 3.93 9.97 -9.90
C VAL A 166 2.95 9.78 -8.76
N TYR A 167 2.46 8.55 -8.58
CA TYR A 167 1.52 8.18 -7.52
C TYR A 167 2.21 7.80 -6.22
N LEU A 168 3.42 7.26 -6.32
CA LEU A 168 4.25 6.83 -5.20
C LEU A 168 5.73 7.03 -5.54
N TYR A 169 6.51 7.58 -4.62
CA TYR A 169 7.95 7.67 -4.75
C TYR A 169 8.66 7.62 -3.39
N THR A 170 9.53 6.63 -3.19
CA THR A 170 10.36 6.50 -1.98
C THR A 170 11.52 7.50 -2.00
N THR A 171 11.49 8.43 -1.05
CA THR A 171 12.50 9.51 -0.89
C THR A 171 13.55 9.20 0.18
N LEU A 172 13.23 8.29 1.11
CA LEU A 172 14.18 7.82 2.12
C LEU A 172 13.88 6.36 2.45
N ALA A 173 14.92 5.58 2.69
CA ALA A 173 14.82 4.24 3.23
C ALA A 173 15.89 4.02 4.30
N SER A 174 15.52 3.36 5.39
CA SER A 174 16.44 2.98 6.46
C SER A 174 16.10 1.60 7.01
N LYS A 175 17.13 0.78 7.25
CA LYS A 175 16.99 -0.50 7.97
C LYS A 175 16.86 -0.21 9.46
N THR A 176 16.00 -0.95 10.14
CA THR A 176 15.85 -0.84 11.61
C THR A 176 15.39 -2.16 12.21
N MET A 177 15.47 -2.27 13.53
CA MET A 177 14.67 -3.21 14.29
C MET A 177 13.27 -2.62 14.51
N VAL A 178 12.23 -3.41 14.29
CA VAL A 178 10.83 -3.01 14.37
C VAL A 178 10.15 -3.80 15.47
N ASP A 179 9.55 -3.08 16.42
CA ASP A 179 8.72 -3.67 17.47
C ASP A 179 7.37 -4.14 16.86
N PRO A 180 6.99 -5.42 17.02
CA PRO A 180 5.73 -5.94 16.48
C PRO A 180 4.48 -5.23 17.04
N GLU A 181 4.55 -4.60 18.21
CA GLU A 181 3.42 -3.89 18.82
C GLU A 181 2.90 -2.75 17.93
N ILE A 182 3.76 -2.15 17.10
CA ILE A 182 3.35 -1.02 16.25
C ILE A 182 2.29 -1.41 15.21
N PHE A 183 2.19 -2.70 14.87
CA PHE A 183 1.26 -3.24 13.88
C PHE A 183 -0.08 -3.65 14.50
N LYS A 184 -0.19 -3.68 15.82
CA LYS A 184 -1.46 -4.04 16.48
C LYS A 184 -2.52 -2.97 16.22
N ALA A 185 -3.75 -3.44 16.00
CA ALA A 185 -4.91 -2.55 15.93
C ALA A 185 -5.04 -1.76 17.25
N PRO A 186 -5.40 -0.48 17.19
CA PRO A 186 -5.51 0.33 18.38
C PRO A 186 -6.69 -0.11 19.25
N LYS A 187 -6.54 0.04 20.57
CA LYS A 187 -7.62 -0.24 21.54
C LYS A 187 -8.40 1.04 21.85
N GLY A 188 -9.69 0.90 22.17
CA GLY A 188 -10.56 2.02 22.59
C GLY A 188 -11.02 2.94 21.47
N TYR A 189 -10.98 2.46 20.21
CA TYR A 189 -11.46 3.21 19.05
C TYR A 189 -12.90 2.79 18.71
N THR A 190 -13.71 3.73 18.24
CA THR A 190 -15.07 3.46 17.77
C THR A 190 -15.02 2.89 16.36
N ARG A 191 -15.67 1.75 16.14
CA ARG A 191 -15.78 1.12 14.82
C ARG A 191 -16.79 1.88 13.96
N VAL A 192 -16.38 2.25 12.76
CA VAL A 192 -17.21 2.88 11.73
C VAL A 192 -17.39 1.95 10.53
N LYS A 193 -18.30 2.28 9.60
CA LYS A 193 -18.69 1.36 8.52
C LYS A 193 -17.84 1.47 7.26
N SER A 194 -17.01 2.51 7.15
CA SER A 194 -16.24 2.81 5.94
C SER A 194 -14.91 3.50 6.25
N GLU A 195 -13.94 3.37 5.32
CA GLU A 195 -12.70 4.15 5.34
C GLU A 195 -12.98 5.66 5.40
N MET A 196 -14.03 6.13 4.72
CA MET A 196 -14.38 7.55 4.68
C MET A 196 -14.77 8.09 6.06
N GLU A 197 -15.56 7.34 6.82
CA GLU A 197 -15.92 7.73 8.18
C GLU A 197 -14.69 7.86 9.10
N VAL A 198 -13.61 7.11 8.84
CA VAL A 198 -12.34 7.27 9.58
C VAL A 198 -11.68 8.62 9.27
N LEU A 199 -11.86 9.14 8.06
CA LEU A 199 -11.32 10.44 7.63
C LEU A 199 -12.16 11.62 8.12
N MET A 200 -13.46 11.41 8.32
CA MET A 200 -14.44 12.45 8.68
C MET A 200 -14.42 12.78 10.17
N LYS A 201 -14.75 14.04 10.51
CA LYS A 201 -14.87 14.49 11.90
C LYS A 201 -16.14 13.98 12.59
N GLU A 202 -17.19 13.68 11.82
CA GLU A 202 -18.49 13.22 12.33
C GLU A 202 -18.96 11.96 11.57
N PRO A 203 -19.36 10.89 12.26
CA PRO A 203 -19.85 9.67 11.65
C PRO A 203 -21.26 9.89 11.09
N GLY A 204 -21.51 9.41 9.87
CA GLY A 204 -22.86 9.42 9.25
C GLY A 204 -23.12 10.52 8.21
N LEU A 205 -22.14 11.34 7.83
CA LEU A 205 -22.31 12.37 6.79
C LEU A 205 -21.82 11.99 5.38
N ALA A 206 -21.17 10.84 5.21
CA ALA A 206 -20.58 10.46 3.93
C ALA A 206 -21.66 10.09 2.89
N LYS A 207 -21.81 10.90 1.83
CA LYS A 207 -22.51 10.49 0.61
C LYS A 207 -21.50 9.88 -0.36
N GLU A 208 -21.82 8.75 -1.00
CA GLU A 208 -20.93 8.06 -1.96
C GLU A 208 -20.34 8.95 -3.07
N GLN A 209 -21.02 10.04 -3.43
CA GLN A 209 -20.54 10.99 -4.43
C GLN A 209 -19.26 11.73 -4.01
N GLU A 210 -19.15 12.13 -2.74
CA GLU A 210 -17.97 12.83 -2.18
C GLU A 210 -16.76 11.88 -2.09
N VAL A 211 -17.03 10.58 -1.98
CA VAL A 211 -16.03 9.51 -1.99
C VAL A 211 -15.34 9.41 -3.34
N SER A 212 -16.07 9.54 -4.44
CA SER A 212 -15.49 9.54 -5.79
C SER A 212 -14.53 10.71 -6.00
N ASP A 213 -14.84 11.89 -5.46
CA ASP A 213 -14.09 13.13 -5.68
C ASP A 213 -12.71 13.15 -4.99
N LEU A 214 -12.56 12.49 -3.84
CA LEU A 214 -11.28 12.34 -3.14
C LEU A 214 -10.30 11.41 -3.88
N PHE A 215 -10.81 10.50 -4.70
CA PHE A 215 -10.01 9.56 -5.50
C PHE A 215 -9.95 9.94 -6.99
N LYS A 216 -10.59 11.03 -7.40
CA LYS A 216 -10.38 11.60 -8.74
C LYS A 216 -8.93 12.06 -8.84
N ALA A 217 -8.25 11.63 -9.90
CA ALA A 217 -6.95 12.18 -10.24
C ALA A 217 -7.08 13.70 -10.30
N ILE A 218 -6.30 14.41 -9.50
CA ILE A 218 -6.22 15.87 -9.58
C ILE A 218 -5.89 16.21 -11.04
N PRO A 219 -6.71 17.01 -11.74
CA PRO A 219 -6.39 17.42 -13.11
C PRO A 219 -5.00 18.07 -13.08
N GLY A 220 -4.08 17.55 -13.89
CA GLY A 220 -2.77 18.17 -14.05
C GLY A 220 -2.95 19.62 -14.48
N LYS A 221 -2.41 20.55 -13.68
CA LYS A 221 -2.15 21.91 -14.12
C LYS A 221 -0.96 21.91 -15.08
#